data_AF-A0A9Q6Z7T0-F1
#
_entry.id   AF-A0A9Q6Z7T0-F1
#
_cell.length_a   1.000
_cell.length_b   1.000
_cell.length_c   1.000
_cell.angle_alpha   90.00
_cell.angle_beta   90.00
_cell.angle_gamma   90.00
#
_symmetry.space_group_name_H-M   'P 1'
#
loop_
_entity.id
_entity.type
_entity.pdbx_description
1 polymer ?
#
loop_
_entity_poly.entity_id
_entity_poly.type
_entity_poly.pdbx_seq_one_letter_code
_entity_poly.pdbx_strand_id
1 'polypeptide(L)'
;MGQNIPTNQNPKYSTSINPKYNSSINPKYNSSINPKYSSSINPKYSSSLNPKYNSSINPKYTSDLNPKYNSSINPKYSFNLHPFYGNGTRKYLFNEEGNLIGILVEANSNVYLSFNTDGEWVGYFIRAKSNFNLFNLDGEWTGQYLCSDAENGYNLFDESGEWTTNYVK
;
A
#
# COMPACT_ATOMS: atom_id res chain seq x y z
N MET A 1 2.66 22.03 -8.69
CA MET A 1 2.80 21.33 -9.99
C MET A 1 1.91 20.11 -9.92
N GLY A 2 0.90 20.00 -10.78
CA GLY A 2 0.01 18.84 -10.80
C GLY A 2 0.79 17.60 -11.24
N GLN A 3 0.71 16.53 -10.47
CA GLN A 3 1.38 15.29 -10.85
C GLN A 3 0.75 14.67 -12.09
N ASN A 4 1.58 14.33 -13.08
CA ASN A 4 1.16 13.57 -14.24
C ASN A 4 1.05 12.08 -13.89
N ILE A 5 -0.10 11.68 -13.36
CA ILE A 5 -0.45 10.27 -13.20
C ILE A 5 -0.62 9.66 -14.61
N PRO A 6 0.08 8.57 -14.95
CA PRO A 6 -0.12 7.85 -16.21
C PRO A 6 -1.61 7.54 -16.43
N THR A 7 -2.11 7.73 -17.65
CA THR A 7 -3.54 7.57 -17.96
C THR A 7 -4.06 6.16 -17.63
N ASN A 8 -3.23 5.13 -17.81
CA ASN A 8 -3.53 3.75 -17.48
C ASN A 8 -3.54 3.44 -15.97
N GLN A 9 -3.08 4.38 -15.13
CA GLN A 9 -3.16 4.32 -13.66
C GLN A 9 -4.13 5.36 -13.08
N ASN A 10 -4.80 6.15 -13.92
CA ASN A 10 -5.70 7.21 -13.49
C ASN A 10 -7.17 6.76 -13.58
N PRO A 11 -7.84 6.50 -12.45
CA PRO A 11 -9.21 5.99 -12.42
C PRO A 11 -10.25 7.00 -12.93
N LYS A 12 -9.90 8.28 -13.11
CA LYS A 12 -10.77 9.28 -13.76
C LYS A 12 -10.90 9.08 -15.26
N TYR A 13 -9.90 8.44 -15.89
CA TYR A 13 -9.87 8.20 -17.33
C TYR A 13 -10.07 6.72 -17.69
N SER A 14 -10.04 5.83 -16.70
CA SER A 14 -10.23 4.40 -16.90
C SER A 14 -11.10 3.80 -15.79
N THR A 15 -12.36 3.53 -16.11
CA THR A 15 -13.31 2.96 -15.15
C THR A 15 -12.99 1.53 -14.76
N SER A 16 -12.27 0.78 -15.61
CA SER A 16 -11.88 -0.61 -15.33
C SER A 16 -10.91 -0.72 -14.15
N ILE A 17 -10.18 0.35 -13.82
CA ILE A 17 -9.28 0.37 -12.66
C ILE A 17 -9.90 1.08 -11.45
N ASN A 18 -11.16 1.51 -11.52
CA ASN A 18 -11.86 2.11 -10.39
C ASN A 18 -12.85 1.10 -9.77
N PRO A 19 -12.67 0.67 -8.51
CA PRO A 19 -13.55 -0.31 -7.87
C PRO A 19 -15.00 0.17 -7.74
N LYS A 20 -15.27 1.47 -7.79
CA LYS A 20 -16.64 1.99 -7.85
C LYS A 20 -17.41 1.49 -9.08
N TYR A 21 -16.70 1.25 -10.19
CA TYR A 21 -17.28 0.88 -11.48
C TYR A 21 -16.93 -0.54 -11.95
N ASN A 22 -15.89 -1.15 -11.38
CA ASN A 22 -15.49 -2.52 -11.70
C ASN A 22 -15.70 -3.44 -10.49
N SER A 23 -16.71 -4.32 -10.59
CA SER A 23 -17.07 -5.28 -9.53
C SER A 23 -16.00 -6.34 -9.26
N SER A 24 -15.18 -6.71 -10.26
CA SER A 24 -14.13 -7.72 -10.11
C SER A 24 -13.04 -7.27 -9.14
N ILE A 25 -12.76 -5.97 -9.08
CA ILE A 25 -11.75 -5.38 -8.18
C ILE A 25 -12.36 -4.74 -6.92
N ASN A 26 -13.70 -4.76 -6.78
CA ASN A 26 -14.40 -4.17 -5.66
C ASN A 26 -14.63 -5.19 -4.53
N PRO A 27 -14.06 -4.99 -3.32
CA PRO A 27 -14.22 -5.94 -2.21
C PRO A 27 -15.66 -6.15 -1.73
N LYS A 28 -16.58 -5.22 -2.01
CA LYS A 28 -18.02 -5.38 -1.69
C LYS A 28 -18.69 -6.43 -2.58
N TYR A 29 -18.19 -6.62 -3.80
CA TYR A 29 -18.79 -7.51 -4.81
C TYR A 29 -17.95 -8.77 -5.10
N ASN A 30 -16.65 -8.73 -4.82
CA ASN A 30 -15.75 -9.88 -4.96
C ASN A 30 -15.20 -10.31 -3.59
N SER A 31 -15.73 -11.40 -3.04
CA SER A 31 -15.32 -11.93 -1.73
C SER A 31 -13.93 -12.55 -1.73
N SER A 32 -13.40 -12.99 -2.88
CA SER A 32 -12.07 -13.62 -2.97
C SER A 32 -10.92 -12.66 -2.66
N ILE A 33 -11.13 -11.36 -2.92
CA ILE A 33 -10.16 -10.28 -2.65
C ILE A 33 -10.47 -9.55 -1.34
N ASN A 34 -11.50 -9.96 -0.59
CA ASN A 34 -11.94 -9.32 0.63
C ASN A 34 -11.49 -10.12 1.88
N PRO A 35 -10.55 -9.60 2.69
CA PRO A 35 -10.04 -10.26 3.89
C PRO A 35 -11.09 -10.45 4.99
N LYS A 36 -12.23 -9.75 4.95
CA LYS A 36 -13.37 -10.04 5.84
C LYS A 36 -13.92 -11.45 5.63
N TYR A 37 -13.89 -11.94 4.38
CA TYR A 37 -14.43 -13.25 4.00
C TYR A 37 -13.34 -14.29 3.70
N SER A 38 -12.06 -13.90 3.75
CA SER A 38 -10.92 -14.77 3.47
C SER A 38 -9.85 -14.61 4.55
N SER A 39 -9.86 -15.52 5.53
CA SER A 39 -8.96 -15.50 6.68
C SER A 39 -7.48 -15.66 6.30
N SER A 40 -7.19 -16.32 5.17
CA SER A 40 -5.84 -16.57 4.67
C SER A 40 -5.10 -15.31 4.22
N ILE A 41 -5.82 -14.22 3.93
CA ILE A 41 -5.28 -12.91 3.52
C ILE A 41 -5.48 -11.82 4.59
N ASN A 42 -6.11 -12.16 5.73
CA ASN A 42 -6.39 -11.24 6.83
C ASN A 42 -5.34 -11.38 7.96
N PRO A 43 -4.54 -10.33 8.26
CA PRO A 43 -3.59 -10.33 9.39
C PRO A 43 -4.20 -10.65 10.75
N LYS A 44 -5.48 -10.35 10.98
CA LYS A 44 -6.13 -10.67 12.26
C LYS A 44 -6.18 -12.19 12.52
N TYR A 45 -6.32 -12.98 11.46
CA TYR A 45 -6.51 -14.44 11.55
C TYR A 45 -5.30 -15.25 11.05
N SER A 46 -4.29 -14.61 10.46
CA SER A 46 -3.09 -15.25 9.95
C SER A 46 -1.83 -14.67 10.59
N SER A 47 -1.21 -15.42 11.51
CA SER A 47 0.01 -15.00 12.23
C SER A 47 1.16 -14.67 11.29
N SER A 48 1.30 -15.40 10.18
CA SER A 48 2.32 -15.15 9.16
C SER A 48 2.20 -13.78 8.48
N LEU A 49 0.99 -13.19 8.48
CA LEU A 49 0.70 -11.88 7.91
C LEU A 49 0.70 -10.76 8.95
N ASN A 50 0.67 -11.08 10.24
CA ASN A 50 0.51 -10.11 11.31
C ASN A 50 1.87 -9.69 11.89
N PRO A 51 2.27 -8.41 11.79
CA PRO A 51 3.54 -7.94 12.33
C PRO A 51 3.69 -8.06 13.85
N LYS A 52 2.58 -8.16 14.60
CA LYS A 52 2.61 -8.41 16.06
C LYS A 52 3.08 -9.83 16.38
N TYR A 53 2.84 -10.79 15.48
CA TYR A 53 3.15 -12.21 15.70
C TYR A 53 4.29 -12.74 14.82
N ASN A 54 4.64 -12.04 13.74
CA ASN A 54 5.74 -12.39 12.85
C ASN A 54 6.81 -11.28 12.85
N SER A 55 7.91 -11.53 13.57
CA SER A 55 9.03 -10.57 13.70
C SER A 55 9.77 -10.31 12.38
N SER A 56 9.76 -11.27 11.44
CA SER A 56 10.45 -11.14 10.14
C SER A 56 9.83 -10.08 9.22
N ILE A 57 8.58 -9.68 9.48
CA ILE A 57 7.87 -8.61 8.76
C ILE A 57 7.66 -7.38 9.63
N ASN A 58 8.29 -7.32 10.80
CA ASN A 58 8.17 -6.20 11.72
C ASN A 58 9.46 -5.34 11.69
N PRO A 59 9.37 -4.07 11.25
CA PRO A 59 10.52 -3.20 11.09
C PRO A 59 11.18 -2.77 12.41
N LYS A 60 10.53 -2.99 13.56
CA LYS A 60 11.20 -2.79 14.87
C LYS A 60 12.22 -3.89 15.16
N TYR A 61 12.06 -5.07 14.57
CA TYR A 61 12.92 -6.23 14.81
C TYR A 61 13.76 -6.62 13.59
N THR A 62 13.45 -6.09 12.41
CA THR A 62 14.17 -6.35 11.15
C THR A 62 14.62 -5.02 10.53
N SER A 63 15.88 -4.66 10.74
CA SER A 63 16.45 -3.36 10.32
C SER A 63 16.38 -3.11 8.82
N ASP A 64 16.54 -4.16 8.01
CA ASP A 64 16.58 -4.06 6.54
C ASP A 64 15.24 -3.60 5.96
N LEU A 65 14.14 -3.80 6.69
CA LEU A 65 12.79 -3.37 6.32
C LEU A 65 12.45 -1.97 6.84
N ASN A 66 13.27 -1.40 7.72
CA ASN A 66 13.00 -0.12 8.37
C ASN A 66 13.78 1.00 7.71
N PRO A 67 13.12 1.95 7.01
CA PRO A 67 13.82 3.04 6.34
C PRO A 67 14.61 3.95 7.29
N LYS A 68 14.30 3.99 8.58
CA LYS A 68 15.11 4.74 9.56
C LYS A 68 16.50 4.13 9.77
N TYR A 69 16.62 2.80 9.65
CA TYR A 69 17.86 2.07 9.91
C TYR A 69 18.54 1.57 8.63
N ASN A 70 17.81 1.46 7.52
CA ASN A 70 18.35 1.10 6.22
C ASN A 70 18.34 2.33 5.29
N SER A 71 19.52 2.93 5.09
CA SER A 71 19.69 4.14 4.26
C SER A 71 19.36 3.91 2.79
N SER A 72 19.51 2.67 2.28
CA SER A 72 19.24 2.36 0.86
C SER A 72 17.77 2.57 0.49
N ILE A 73 16.86 2.36 1.45
CA ILE A 73 15.41 2.52 1.30
C ILE A 73 14.87 3.80 1.97
N ASN A 74 15.74 4.69 2.46
CA ASN A 74 15.33 5.92 3.10
C ASN A 74 15.17 7.06 2.08
N PRO A 75 13.98 7.67 1.94
CA PRO A 75 13.76 8.71 0.94
C PRO A 75 14.49 10.02 1.23
N LYS A 76 14.98 10.24 2.45
CA LYS A 76 15.79 11.42 2.80
C LYS A 76 17.23 11.32 2.32
N TYR A 77 17.71 10.10 2.08
CA TYR A 77 19.09 9.85 1.63
C TYR A 77 19.18 9.35 0.18
N SER A 78 18.06 8.92 -0.40
CA SER A 78 17.99 8.40 -1.76
C SER A 78 17.06 9.23 -2.64
N PHE A 79 17.63 10.12 -3.45
CA PHE A 79 16.86 11.00 -4.36
C PHE A 79 15.91 10.24 -5.31
N ASN A 80 16.33 9.04 -5.75
CA ASN A 80 15.51 8.17 -6.62
C ASN A 80 14.20 7.71 -5.98
N LEU A 81 14.09 7.79 -4.65
CA LEU A 81 12.91 7.42 -3.87
C LEU A 81 11.96 8.60 -3.63
N HIS A 82 12.28 9.80 -4.12
CA HIS A 82 11.40 10.96 -4.01
C HIS A 82 10.19 10.79 -4.95
N PRO A 83 8.94 11.02 -4.48
CA PRO A 83 7.73 10.74 -5.26
C PRO A 83 7.62 11.53 -6.56
N PHE A 84 8.13 12.77 -6.59
CA PHE A 84 7.99 13.64 -7.78
C PHE A 84 9.16 13.58 -8.76
N TYR A 85 10.39 13.52 -8.27
CA TYR A 85 11.59 13.67 -9.10
C TYR A 85 12.40 12.37 -9.21
N GLY A 86 12.08 11.37 -8.39
CA GLY A 86 12.67 10.04 -8.49
C GLY A 86 12.26 9.33 -9.77
N ASN A 87 13.02 8.31 -10.15
CA ASN A 87 12.76 7.47 -11.32
C ASN A 87 12.22 6.07 -10.94
N GLY A 88 11.97 5.82 -9.65
CA GLY A 88 11.43 4.54 -9.17
C GLY A 88 10.00 4.26 -9.63
N THR A 89 9.63 2.98 -9.56
CA THR A 89 8.26 2.50 -9.78
C THR A 89 7.32 3.17 -8.78
N ARG A 90 6.21 3.70 -9.29
CA ARG A 90 5.20 4.39 -8.51
C ARG A 90 3.84 3.74 -8.66
N LYS A 91 3.11 3.74 -7.56
CA LYS A 91 1.68 3.48 -7.51
C LYS A 91 0.98 4.66 -6.84
N TYR A 92 -0.28 4.83 -7.13
CA TYR A 92 -1.07 5.98 -6.70
C TYR A 92 -2.22 5.49 -5.83
N LEU A 93 -2.35 6.08 -4.64
CA LEU A 93 -3.42 5.80 -3.70
C LEU A 93 -4.58 6.76 -3.98
N PHE A 94 -5.77 6.20 -4.20
CA PHE A 94 -6.99 6.91 -4.50
C PHE A 94 -8.06 6.62 -3.44
N ASN A 95 -8.98 7.57 -3.28
CA ASN A 95 -10.25 7.35 -2.60
C ASN A 95 -11.31 6.75 -3.56
N GLU A 96 -12.51 6.41 -3.05
CA GLU A 96 -13.59 5.78 -3.84
C GLU A 96 -13.98 6.60 -5.09
N GLU A 97 -13.89 7.93 -5.03
CA GLU A 97 -14.17 8.83 -6.15
C GLU A 97 -13.05 8.89 -7.20
N GLY A 98 -11.90 8.24 -6.97
CA GLY A 98 -10.74 8.30 -7.85
C GLY A 98 -9.93 9.59 -7.71
N ASN A 99 -10.06 10.30 -6.58
CA ASN A 99 -9.17 11.40 -6.23
C ASN A 99 -7.88 10.87 -5.65
N LEU A 100 -6.74 11.41 -6.10
CA LEU A 100 -5.43 11.08 -5.57
C LEU A 100 -5.33 11.56 -4.11
N ILE A 101 -4.95 10.66 -3.21
CA ILE A 101 -4.74 10.96 -1.78
C ILE A 101 -3.34 10.56 -1.28
N GLY A 102 -2.56 9.85 -2.09
CA GLY A 102 -1.18 9.51 -1.74
C GLY A 102 -0.44 8.82 -2.87
N ILE A 103 0.86 8.64 -2.66
CA ILE A 103 1.79 8.07 -3.65
C ILE A 103 2.60 7.00 -2.94
N LEU A 104 2.73 5.85 -3.56
CA LEU A 104 3.60 4.78 -3.12
C LEU A 104 4.80 4.71 -4.05
N VAL A 105 6.00 4.74 -3.49
CA VAL A 105 7.26 4.55 -4.23
C VAL A 105 7.87 3.23 -3.82
N GLU A 106 8.17 2.36 -4.77
CA GLU A 106 8.85 1.10 -4.51
C GLU A 106 10.30 1.38 -4.11
N ALA A 107 10.66 1.10 -2.86
CA ALA A 107 12.06 1.22 -2.41
C ALA A 107 12.83 -0.08 -2.65
N ASN A 108 12.16 -1.22 -2.49
CA ASN A 108 12.62 -2.54 -2.91
C ASN A 108 11.41 -3.50 -3.02
N SER A 109 11.67 -4.77 -3.31
CA SER A 109 10.64 -5.81 -3.50
C SER A 109 9.76 -6.08 -2.27
N ASN A 110 10.14 -5.59 -1.09
CA ASN A 110 9.44 -5.78 0.17
C ASN A 110 8.91 -4.47 0.77
N VAL A 111 9.31 -3.29 0.28
CA VAL A 111 8.99 -2.01 0.91
C VAL A 111 8.48 -1.01 -0.12
N TYR A 112 7.26 -0.53 0.11
CA TYR A 112 6.77 0.70 -0.50
C TYR A 112 6.84 1.84 0.51
N LEU A 113 7.41 2.97 0.11
CA LEU A 113 7.33 4.20 0.89
C LEU A 113 6.02 4.90 0.56
N SER A 114 5.32 5.42 1.57
CA SER A 114 4.05 6.11 1.42
C SER A 114 4.22 7.60 1.63
N PHE A 115 3.76 8.38 0.66
CA PHE A 115 3.80 9.84 0.67
C PHE A 115 2.38 10.40 0.55
N ASN A 116 2.13 11.55 1.17
CA ASN A 116 0.91 12.32 0.91
C ASN A 116 1.00 13.03 -0.46
N THR A 117 -0.06 13.76 -0.82
CA THR A 117 -0.13 14.48 -2.11
C THR A 117 0.89 15.61 -2.26
N ASP A 118 1.44 16.10 -1.15
CA ASP A 118 2.46 17.14 -1.11
C ASP A 118 3.88 16.57 -1.18
N GLY A 119 4.01 15.23 -1.18
CA GLY A 119 5.29 14.55 -1.27
C GLY A 119 5.98 14.37 0.08
N GLU A 120 5.27 14.62 1.19
CA GLU A 120 5.78 14.35 2.52
C GLU A 120 5.72 12.85 2.80
N TRP A 121 6.80 12.30 3.33
CA TRP A 121 6.88 10.88 3.71
C TRP A 121 6.06 10.66 4.98
N VAL A 122 4.99 9.87 4.89
CA VAL A 122 4.02 9.67 5.98
C VAL A 122 4.03 8.26 6.57
N GLY A 123 4.66 7.31 5.90
CA GLY A 123 4.72 5.92 6.35
C GLY A 123 5.35 5.01 5.32
N TYR A 124 5.24 3.70 5.53
CA TYR A 124 5.73 2.71 4.60
C TYR A 124 4.99 1.39 4.76
N PHE A 125 4.83 0.68 3.66
CA PHE A 125 4.22 -0.63 3.61
C PHE A 125 5.31 -1.70 3.54
N ILE A 126 5.18 -2.74 4.35
CA ILE A 126 6.05 -3.92 4.31
C ILE A 126 5.28 -5.12 3.79
N ARG A 127 5.87 -5.79 2.81
CA ARG A 127 5.37 -7.02 2.23
C ARG A 127 5.37 -8.14 3.26
N ALA A 128 4.23 -8.79 3.41
CA ALA A 128 4.15 -10.13 3.98
C ALA A 128 3.87 -11.15 2.86
N LYS A 129 3.36 -12.33 3.20
CA LYS A 129 3.17 -13.41 2.22
C LYS A 129 2.25 -13.04 1.05
N SER A 130 1.12 -12.39 1.33
CA SER A 130 0.07 -12.09 0.33
C SER A 130 -0.49 -10.66 0.41
N ASN A 131 0.00 -9.86 1.35
CA ASN A 131 -0.46 -8.49 1.58
C ASN A 131 0.73 -7.57 1.90
N PHE A 132 0.45 -6.29 2.08
CA PHE A 132 1.43 -5.33 2.61
C PHE A 132 0.87 -4.61 3.82
N ASN A 133 1.57 -4.66 4.95
CA ASN A 133 1.16 -4.01 6.19
C ASN A 133 1.66 -2.57 6.24
N LEU A 134 0.79 -1.62 6.61
CA LEU A 134 1.16 -0.20 6.73
C LEU A 134 1.76 0.09 8.11
N PHE A 135 2.93 0.71 8.10
CA PHE A 135 3.62 1.22 9.28
C PHE A 135 3.74 2.74 9.23
N ASN A 136 3.65 3.37 10.39
CA ASN A 136 4.03 4.78 10.54
C ASN A 136 5.56 4.93 10.49
N LEU A 137 6.04 6.17 10.55
CA LEU A 137 7.48 6.48 10.48
C LEU A 137 8.30 5.91 11.65
N ASP A 138 7.66 5.63 12.78
CA ASP A 138 8.29 5.00 13.96
C ASP A 138 8.31 3.46 13.88
N GLY A 139 7.82 2.89 12.78
CA GLY A 139 7.76 1.45 12.57
C GLY A 139 6.68 0.75 13.38
N GLU A 140 5.62 1.47 13.73
CA GLU A 140 4.46 0.92 14.40
C GLU A 140 3.41 0.53 13.37
N TRP A 141 2.92 -0.71 13.47
CA TRP A 141 1.87 -1.18 12.58
C TRP A 141 0.58 -0.41 12.88
N THR A 142 0.02 0.20 11.84
CA THR A 142 -1.19 1.05 11.94
C THR A 142 -2.48 0.24 12.05
N GLY A 143 -2.41 -1.08 11.87
CA GLY A 143 -3.57 -1.94 11.68
C GLY A 143 -4.05 -2.02 10.24
N GLN A 144 -3.66 -1.07 9.37
CA GLN A 144 -4.04 -1.08 7.96
C GLN A 144 -3.12 -1.95 7.12
N TYR A 145 -3.66 -2.48 6.02
CA TYR A 145 -2.91 -3.31 5.07
C TYR A 145 -3.54 -3.32 3.67
N LEU A 146 -2.71 -3.55 2.66
CA LEU A 146 -3.09 -3.69 1.26
C LEU A 146 -3.24 -5.17 0.89
N CYS A 147 -4.38 -5.55 0.33
CA CYS A 147 -4.56 -6.83 -0.35
C CYS A 147 -4.65 -6.63 -1.85
N SER A 148 -4.14 -7.59 -2.63
CA SER A 148 -4.26 -7.56 -4.09
C SER A 148 -5.74 -7.48 -4.50
N ASP A 149 -6.02 -6.69 -5.53
CA ASP A 149 -7.34 -6.62 -6.15
C ASP A 149 -7.54 -7.67 -7.26
N ALA A 150 -6.67 -8.69 -7.33
CA ALA A 150 -6.57 -9.70 -8.37
C ALA A 150 -6.15 -9.18 -9.77
N GLU A 151 -5.84 -7.90 -9.88
CA GLU A 151 -5.29 -7.25 -11.07
C GLU A 151 -3.92 -6.63 -10.70
N ASN A 152 -3.55 -5.52 -11.34
CA ASN A 152 -2.31 -4.79 -11.07
C ASN A 152 -2.41 -3.77 -9.92
N GLY A 153 -3.36 -3.93 -8.99
CA GLY A 153 -3.60 -2.98 -7.90
C GLY A 153 -3.79 -3.62 -6.54
N TYR A 154 -4.20 -2.79 -5.59
CA TYR A 154 -4.50 -3.20 -4.23
C TYR A 154 -5.70 -2.47 -3.66
N ASN A 155 -6.42 -3.10 -2.74
CA ASN A 155 -7.43 -2.47 -1.90
C ASN A 155 -6.88 -2.32 -0.48
N LEU A 156 -7.18 -1.17 0.16
CA LEU A 156 -6.72 -0.88 1.53
C LEU A 156 -7.79 -1.27 2.56
N PHE A 157 -7.40 -2.07 3.53
CA PHE A 157 -8.27 -2.58 4.60
C PHE A 157 -7.77 -2.13 5.96
N ASP A 158 -8.68 -2.08 6.93
CA ASP A 158 -8.35 -1.90 8.36
C ASP A 158 -8.06 -3.23 9.07
N GLU A 159 -7.70 -3.16 10.35
CA GLU A 159 -7.34 -4.36 11.16
C GLU A 159 -8.48 -5.38 11.25
N SER A 160 -9.72 -4.96 11.09
CA SER A 160 -10.89 -5.85 11.10
C SER A 160 -11.15 -6.52 9.74
N GLY A 161 -10.49 -6.05 8.68
CA GLY A 161 -10.68 -6.50 7.31
C GLY A 161 -11.80 -5.78 6.58
N GLU A 162 -12.29 -4.66 7.12
CA GLU A 162 -13.22 -3.80 6.39
C GLU A 162 -12.47 -2.98 5.35
N TRP A 163 -13.05 -2.87 4.16
CA TRP A 163 -12.47 -2.07 3.09
C TRP A 163 -12.62 -0.59 3.41
N THR A 164 -11.50 0.13 3.42
CA THR A 164 -11.46 1.58 3.71
C THR A 164 -12.03 2.43 2.58
N THR A 165 -12.50 1.82 1.49
CA THR A 165 -12.85 2.43 0.19
C THR A 165 -11.67 3.00 -0.60
N ASN A 166 -10.48 3.04 -0.01
CA ASN A 166 -9.26 3.44 -0.69
C ASN A 166 -8.61 2.27 -1.44
N TYR A 167 -7.93 2.59 -2.54
CA TYR A 167 -7.30 1.61 -3.41
C TYR A 167 -6.06 2.19 -4.10
N VAL A 168 -5.18 1.31 -4.56
CA VAL A 168 -3.88 1.64 -5.15
C VAL A 168 -3.80 1.12 -6.58
N LYS A 169 -3.30 1.94 -7.51
CA LYS A 169 -3.00 1.55 -8.90
C LYS A 169 -1.59 1.94 -9.33
#